data_AF-A0A7V4IWI8-F1
#
_entry.id   AF-A0A7V4IWI8-F1
#
_cell.length_a   1.000
_cell.length_b   1.000
_cell.length_c   1.000
_cell.angle_alpha   90.00
_cell.angle_beta   90.00
_cell.angle_gamma   90.00
#
_symmetry.space_group_name_H-M   'P 1'
#
loop_
_entity.id
_entity.type
_entity.pdbx_description
1 polymer ?
#
loop_
_entity_poly.entity_id
_entity_poly.type
_entity_poly.pdbx_seq_one_letter_code
_entity_poly.pdbx_strand_id
1 'polypeptide(L)'
;MTRVKRFALVTAATFLLLSASLVHLGHLYYMAALILALPIASLAVSVFTLRGLSFEREVPGTAWEDETATFVLKVTNAGYTPRLFLRALDQLPQWIRP
;
A
#
# COMPACT_ATOMS: atom_id res chain seq x y z
N MET A 1 15.11 3.17 -0.39
CA MET A 1 14.38 4.02 0.59
C MET A 1 13.56 3.25 1.63
N THR A 2 12.92 2.12 1.30
CA THR A 2 12.06 1.34 2.23
C THR A 2 12.81 0.71 3.41
N ARG A 3 14.06 0.25 3.24
CA ARG A 3 14.86 -0.34 4.33
C ARG A 3 15.26 0.68 5.41
N VAL A 4 15.64 1.89 5.02
CA VAL A 4 16.03 2.97 5.94
C VAL A 4 14.88 3.37 6.86
N LYS A 5 13.66 3.49 6.32
CA LYS A 5 12.46 3.82 7.10
C LYS A 5 12.12 2.74 8.14
N ARG A 6 12.21 1.46 7.76
CA ARG A 6 12.00 0.33 8.68
C ARG A 6 13.03 0.34 9.80
N PHE A 7 14.30 0.57 9.46
CA PHE A 7 15.38 0.62 10.44
C PHE A 7 15.19 1.76 11.43
N ALA A 8 14.88 2.97 10.93
CA ALA A 8 14.61 4.15 11.77
C ALA A 8 13.41 3.95 12.71
N LEU A 9 12.35 3.29 12.24
CA LEU A 9 11.16 3.02 13.06
C LEU A 9 11.46 2.03 14.18
N VAL A 10 12.20 0.96 13.89
CA VAL A 10 12.62 -0.03 14.89
C VAL A 10 13.58 0.60 15.90
N THR A 11 14.60 1.34 15.44
CA THR A 11 15.56 1.96 16.37
C THR A 11 14.90 3.02 17.25
N ALA A 12 13.99 3.84 16.72
CA ALA A 12 13.24 4.81 17.51
C ALA A 12 12.35 4.14 18.57
N ALA A 13 11.62 3.07 18.20
CA ALA A 13 10.78 2.34 19.14
C ALA A 13 11.62 1.69 20.26
N THR A 14 12.75 1.07 19.92
CA THR A 14 13.66 0.46 20.91
C THR A 14 14.22 1.51 21.86
N PHE A 15 14.66 2.67 21.36
CA PHE A 15 15.18 3.76 22.20
C PHE A 15 14.12 4.31 23.17
N LEU A 16 12.87 4.44 22.71
CA LEU A 16 11.77 4.91 23.56
C LEU A 16 11.41 3.88 24.64
N LEU A 17 11.40 2.59 24.31
CA LEU A 17 11.19 1.53 25.31
C LEU A 17 12.32 1.48 26.35
N LEU A 18 13.56 1.63 25.89
CA LEU A 18 14.74 1.59 26.76
C LEU A 18 14.77 2.80 27.70
N SER A 19 14.48 4.00 27.20
CA SER A 19 14.33 5.20 28.03
C SER A 19 13.10 5.13 28.97
N ALA A 20 11.99 4.52 28.55
CA ALA A 20 10.82 4.31 29.40
C ALA A 20 11.14 3.42 30.60
N SER A 21 11.94 2.37 30.38
CA SER A 21 12.37 1.43 31.42
C SER A 21 13.28 2.07 32.46
N LEU A 22 14.13 3.01 32.04
CA LEU A 22 15.06 3.70 32.93
C LEU A 22 14.38 4.80 33.75
N VAL A 23 13.47 5.56 33.13
CA VAL A 23 12.88 6.77 33.73
C VAL A 23 11.56 6.47 34.46
N HIS A 24 10.97 5.28 34.29
CA HIS A 24 9.70 4.86 34.89
C HIS A 24 8.52 5.82 34.63
N LEU A 25 8.61 6.64 33.58
CA LEU A 25 7.53 7.51 33.15
C LEU A 25 6.55 6.75 32.24
N GLY A 26 5.34 6.49 32.74
CA GLY A 26 4.29 5.76 32.02
C GLY A 26 4.01 6.31 30.61
N HIS A 27 4.08 7.63 30.43
CA HIS A 27 3.83 8.30 29.14
C HIS A 27 4.76 7.86 28.00
N LEU A 28 5.99 7.45 28.31
CA LEU A 28 6.98 7.06 27.31
C LEU A 28 6.66 5.69 26.68
N TYR A 29 6.05 4.77 27.46
CA TYR A 29 5.55 3.50 26.94
C TYR A 29 4.41 3.71 25.95
N TYR A 30 3.48 4.63 26.25
CA TYR A 30 2.39 4.97 25.33
C TYR A 30 2.90 5.57 24.02
N MET A 31 3.92 6.43 24.07
CA MET A 31 4.55 6.98 22.86
C MET A 31 5.20 5.90 21.99
N ALA A 32 5.94 4.96 22.59
CA ALA A 32 6.51 3.83 21.86
C ALA A 32 5.43 2.95 21.21
N ALA A 33 4.36 2.66 21.95
CA ALA A 33 3.24 1.87 21.46
C ALA A 33 2.53 2.56 20.28
N LEU A 34 2.31 3.87 20.34
CA LEU A 34 1.71 4.65 19.25
C LEU A 34 2.56 4.60 17.96
N ILE A 35 3.88 4.74 18.08
CA ILE A 35 4.81 4.68 16.94
C ILE A 35 4.77 3.30 16.27
N LEU A 36 4.63 2.22 17.05
CA LEU A 36 4.51 0.86 16.52
C LEU A 36 3.10 0.56 15.98
N ALA A 37 2.05 1.14 16.57
CA ALA A 37 0.68 0.94 16.13
C ALA A 37 0.39 1.60 14.78
N LEU A 38 0.98 2.75 14.49
CA LEU A 38 0.79 3.48 13.23
C LEU A 38 1.06 2.65 11.95
N PRO A 39 2.21 1.98 11.78
CA PRO A 39 2.46 1.16 10.59
C PRO A 39 1.51 -0.05 10.51
N ILE A 40 1.11 -0.63 11.65
CA ILE A 40 0.16 -1.75 11.70
C ILE A 40 -1.22 -1.28 11.24
N ALA A 41 -1.70 -0.17 11.78
CA ALA A 41 -2.98 0.44 11.39
C ALA A 41 -2.96 0.84 9.91
N SER A 42 -1.87 1.45 9.44
CA SER A 42 -1.70 1.80 8.03
C SER A 42 -1.80 0.57 7.12
N LEU A 43 -1.10 -0.53 7.46
CA LEU A 43 -1.14 -1.77 6.69
C LEU A 43 -2.54 -2.39 6.72
N ALA A 44 -3.18 -2.42 7.88
CA ALA A 44 -4.55 -2.93 8.03
C ALA A 44 -5.50 -2.14 7.12
N VAL A 45 -5.49 -0.80 7.19
CA VAL A 45 -6.29 0.07 6.33
C VAL A 45 -6.00 -0.24 4.86
N SER A 46 -4.73 -0.34 4.43
CA SER A 46 -4.39 -0.67 3.04
C SER A 46 -4.99 -2.00 2.59
N VAL A 47 -4.87 -3.06 3.39
CA VAL A 47 -5.44 -4.38 3.06
C VAL A 47 -6.96 -4.31 2.98
N PHE A 48 -7.62 -3.68 3.96
CA PHE A 48 -9.07 -3.52 3.95
C PHE A 48 -9.56 -2.61 2.82
N THR A 49 -8.74 -1.67 2.34
CA THR A 49 -9.09 -0.83 1.19
C THR A 49 -9.02 -1.55 -0.14
N LEU A 50 -8.11 -2.52 -0.28
CA LEU A 50 -7.99 -3.34 -1.49
C LEU A 50 -9.06 -4.44 -1.56
N ARG A 51 -9.59 -4.88 -0.41
CA ARG A 51 -10.70 -5.82 -0.37
C ARG A 51 -11.93 -5.25 -1.05
N GLY A 52 -12.53 -6.06 -1.92
CA GLY A 52 -13.72 -5.71 -2.70
C GLY A 52 -13.43 -5.00 -4.02
N LEU A 53 -12.16 -4.81 -4.41
CA LEU A 53 -11.81 -4.35 -5.75
C LEU A 53 -11.62 -5.55 -6.68
N SER A 54 -12.27 -5.53 -7.84
CA SER A 54 -11.96 -6.41 -8.95
C SER A 54 -11.36 -5.63 -10.11
N PHE A 55 -10.43 -6.27 -10.81
CA PHE A 55 -9.70 -5.71 -11.93
C PHE A 55 -9.89 -6.64 -13.11
N GLU A 56 -10.47 -6.13 -14.18
CA GLU A 56 -10.64 -6.84 -15.45
C GLU A 56 -9.94 -6.04 -16.53
N ARG A 57 -9.16 -6.74 -17.36
CA ARG A 57 -8.48 -6.16 -18.50
C ARG A 57 -9.11 -6.75 -19.76
N GLU A 58 -9.77 -5.89 -20.53
CA GLU A 58 -10.26 -6.25 -21.85
C GLU A 58 -9.14 -5.99 -22.86
N VAL A 59 -8.78 -7.06 -23.57
CA VAL A 59 -7.73 -7.08 -24.60
C VAL A 59 -8.39 -7.49 -25.92
N PRO A 60 -8.07 -6.85 -27.05
CA PRO A 60 -8.55 -7.32 -28.34
C PRO A 60 -8.07 -8.75 -28.59
N GLY A 61 -8.97 -9.63 -29.05
CA GLY A 61 -8.68 -11.05 -29.25
C GLY A 61 -7.61 -11.32 -30.32
N THR A 62 -7.43 -10.38 -31.24
CA THR A 62 -6.39 -10.39 -32.27
C THR A 62 -5.96 -8.95 -32.54
N ALA A 63 -4.65 -8.70 -32.63
CA ALA A 63 -4.06 -7.46 -33.07
C ALA A 63 -2.87 -7.80 -33.99
N TRP A 64 -2.72 -7.06 -35.08
CA TRP A 64 -1.63 -7.23 -36.02
C TRP A 64 -0.43 -6.33 -35.66
N GLU A 65 0.73 -6.66 -36.21
CA GLU A 65 1.92 -5.81 -36.06
C GLU A 65 1.64 -4.43 -36.67
N ASP A 66 2.03 -3.36 -35.96
CA ASP A 66 1.74 -1.95 -36.27
C ASP A 66 0.25 -1.52 -36.21
N GLU A 67 -0.64 -2.35 -35.66
CA GLU A 67 -2.04 -1.98 -35.42
C GLU A 67 -2.25 -1.30 -34.06
N THR A 68 -3.03 -0.21 -34.04
CA THR A 68 -3.41 0.45 -32.78
C THR A 68 -4.49 -0.36 -32.05
N ALA A 69 -4.11 -0.99 -30.95
CA ALA A 69 -5.00 -1.75 -30.09
C ALA A 69 -5.47 -0.93 -28.88
N THR A 70 -6.78 -0.93 -28.61
CA THR A 70 -7.34 -0.29 -27.41
C THR A 70 -7.36 -1.29 -26.25
N PHE A 71 -6.70 -0.93 -25.15
CA PHE A 71 -6.76 -1.67 -23.90
C PHE A 71 -7.71 -0.98 -22.93
N VAL A 72 -8.71 -1.69 -22.43
CA VAL A 72 -9.65 -1.15 -21.43
C VAL A 72 -9.41 -1.85 -20.10
N LEU A 73 -9.01 -1.06 -19.09
CA LEU A 73 -8.88 -1.53 -17.72
C LEU A 73 -10.12 -1.14 -16.92
N LYS A 74 -10.92 -2.13 -16.54
CA LYS A 74 -12.13 -1.95 -15.74
C LYS A 74 -11.81 -2.24 -14.27
N VAL A 75 -12.02 -1.24 -13.43
CA VAL A 75 -11.86 -1.36 -11.97
C VAL A 75 -13.24 -1.25 -11.34
N THR A 76 -13.70 -2.33 -10.70
CA THR A 76 -15.01 -2.36 -10.05
C THR A 76 -14.83 -2.42 -8.53
N ASN A 77 -15.53 -1.53 -7.81
CA ASN A 77 -15.60 -1.57 -6.35
C ASN A 77 -16.90 -2.26 -5.93
N ALA A 78 -16.80 -3.52 -5.51
CA ALA A 78 -17.90 -4.30 -4.95
C ALA A 78 -18.08 -4.10 -3.43
N GLY A 79 -17.27 -3.23 -2.81
CA GLY A 79 -17.37 -2.92 -1.38
C GLY A 79 -18.37 -1.81 -1.05
N TYR A 80 -18.84 -1.79 0.20
CA TYR A 80 -19.79 -0.79 0.71
C TYR A 80 -19.19 0.61 0.98
N THR A 81 -17.87 0.75 0.87
CA THR A 81 -17.19 2.03 1.16
C THR A 81 -16.60 2.63 -0.11
N PRO A 82 -16.83 3.93 -0.38
CA PRO A 82 -16.23 4.61 -1.52
C PRO A 82 -14.71 4.66 -1.34
N ARG A 83 -13.96 4.38 -2.42
CA ARG A 83 -12.50 4.41 -2.42
C ARG A 83 -12.03 5.68 -3.12
N LEU A 84 -11.48 6.63 -2.34
CA LEU A 84 -11.14 7.97 -2.83
C LEU A 84 -9.73 8.07 -3.45
N PHE A 85 -8.82 7.16 -3.10
CA PHE A 85 -7.42 7.21 -3.52
C PHE A 85 -6.99 5.90 -4.18
N LEU A 86 -7.52 5.64 -5.37
CA LEU A 86 -7.13 4.48 -6.17
C LEU A 86 -6.16 4.91 -7.26
N ARG A 87 -5.09 4.13 -7.42
CA ARG A 87 -4.17 4.23 -8.54
C ARG A 87 -4.10 2.88 -9.21
N ALA A 88 -4.64 2.77 -10.41
CA ALA A 88 -4.50 1.60 -11.24
C ALA A 88 -3.23 1.75 -12.09
N LEU A 89 -2.40 0.71 -12.12
CA LEU A 89 -1.21 0.63 -12.96
C LEU A 89 -1.29 -0.71 -13.69
N ASP A 90 -1.26 -0.66 -15.02
CA ASP A 90 -1.16 -1.85 -15.86
C ASP A 90 0.24 -1.91 -16.47
N GLN A 91 0.82 -3.11 -16.53
CA GLN A 91 2.10 -3.35 -17.18
C GLN A 91 1.84 -3.86 -18.60
N LEU A 92 2.15 -3.01 -19.58
CA LEU A 92 2.11 -3.42 -20.98
C LEU A 92 3.27 -4.40 -21.26
N PRO A 93 3.02 -5.46 -22.04
CA PRO A 93 4.09 -6.32 -22.55
C PRO A 93 5.14 -5.51 -23.32
N GLN A 94 6.39 -5.95 -23.32
CA GLN A 94 7.52 -5.21 -23.91
C GLN A 94 7.38 -4.93 -25.42
N TRP A 95 6.54 -5.70 -26.12
CA TRP A 95 6.29 -5.56 -27.56
C TRP A 95 5.21 -4.53 -27.90
N ILE A 96 4.50 -3.98 -26.89
CA ILE A 96 3.49 -2.93 -27.09
C ILE A 96 4.08 -1.59 -26.69
N ARG A 97 3.96 -0.60 -27.59
CA ARG A 97 4.32 0.79 -27.32
C ARG A 97 3.05 1.58 -26.97
N PRO A 98 3.07 2.40 -25.90
CA PRO A 98 1.93 3.21 -25.49
C PRO A 98 1.68 4.40 -26.43
#